data_AF-A0A447UTK9-F1
#
_entry.id   AF-A0A447UTK9-F1
#
_cell.length_a   1.000
_cell.length_b   1.000
_cell.length_c   1.000
_cell.angle_alpha   90.00
_cell.angle_beta   90.00
_cell.angle_gamma   90.00
#
_symmetry.space_group_name_H-M   'P 1'
#
loop_
_entity.id
_entity.type
_entity.pdbx_description
1 polymer ?
#
loop_
_entity_poly.entity_id
_entity_poly.type
_entity_poly.pdbx_seq_one_letter_code
_entity_poly.pdbx_strand_id
1 'polypeptide(L)'
;MLKFSAVSQPVTPAAKEVRIAQPAIVEAKPVNPVKDKVRAMRELLLSDEYAEQKKAVNRFMLVLSTLYSLDNRAFAEATESLHGRTRVYFAADEHTLLKNGNQTKPKHVPGTPYWVITNTNTGRKCSMVEHIMQSMQFPAELIEKVCGTI
;
A
#
# COMPACT_ATOMS: atom_id res chain seq x y z
N MET A 1 35.62 30.42 -76.86
CA MET A 1 34.47 29.64 -76.37
C MET A 1 34.31 29.88 -74.88
N LEU A 2 33.09 30.21 -74.43
CA LEU A 2 32.53 30.06 -73.06
C LEU A 2 33.21 30.88 -71.93
N LYS A 3 32.67 32.03 -71.48
CA LYS A 3 31.54 32.27 -70.54
C LYS A 3 31.72 31.76 -69.09
N PHE A 4 31.40 32.68 -68.16
CA PHE A 4 30.87 32.55 -66.79
C PHE A 4 31.80 32.78 -65.58
N SER A 5 31.41 33.80 -64.81
CA SER A 5 31.70 34.04 -63.39
C SER A 5 31.14 32.93 -62.49
N ALA A 6 31.79 32.66 -61.36
CA ALA A 6 31.12 32.38 -60.08
C ALA A 6 32.14 32.39 -58.92
N VAL A 7 31.76 33.10 -57.85
CA VAL A 7 32.37 33.13 -56.52
C VAL A 7 32.14 31.79 -55.82
N SER A 8 33.12 31.29 -55.06
CA SER A 8 32.93 30.27 -54.03
C SER A 8 33.90 30.46 -52.85
N GLN A 9 33.32 30.49 -51.64
CA GLN A 9 33.97 30.51 -50.33
C GLN A 9 34.53 29.11 -49.95
N PRO A 10 35.48 29.01 -49.00
CA PRO A 10 35.97 27.73 -48.50
C PRO A 10 35.16 27.13 -47.33
N VAL A 11 34.59 25.95 -47.59
CA VAL A 11 34.51 24.66 -46.86
C VAL A 11 34.83 24.49 -45.34
N THR A 12 33.78 24.04 -44.59
CA THR A 12 33.63 22.92 -43.58
C THR A 12 34.41 22.86 -42.24
N PRO A 13 33.97 22.07 -41.19
CA PRO A 13 33.03 20.92 -41.20
C PRO A 13 31.97 20.75 -40.07
N ALA A 14 30.98 19.93 -40.44
CA ALA A 14 30.08 19.05 -39.69
C ALA A 14 30.23 18.89 -38.16
N ALA A 15 29.12 19.13 -37.44
CA ALA A 15 28.83 18.52 -36.15
C ALA A 15 27.61 17.58 -36.27
N LYS A 16 27.83 16.32 -35.87
CA LYS A 16 26.87 15.21 -35.88
C LYS A 16 25.74 15.44 -34.86
N GLU A 17 24.52 15.34 -35.39
CA GLU A 17 23.34 14.66 -34.86
C GLU A 17 23.47 13.88 -33.53
N VAL A 18 22.62 14.22 -32.56
CA VAL A 18 21.94 13.25 -31.68
C VAL A 18 20.51 13.77 -31.45
N ARG A 19 19.56 13.23 -32.22
CA ARG A 19 18.12 13.33 -31.91
C ARG A 19 17.84 12.42 -30.72
N ILE A 20 17.67 13.00 -29.54
CA ILE A 20 17.15 12.31 -28.38
C ILE A 20 15.66 12.06 -28.64
N ALA A 21 15.33 10.80 -28.89
CA ALA A 21 13.95 10.32 -28.97
C ALA A 21 13.25 10.61 -27.64
N GLN A 22 12.18 11.40 -27.69
CA GLN A 22 11.27 11.57 -26.55
C GLN A 22 10.64 10.22 -26.22
N PRO A 23 10.58 9.80 -24.94
CA PRO A 23 9.81 8.62 -24.58
C PRO A 23 8.33 8.93 -24.78
N ALA A 24 7.67 8.09 -25.58
CA ALA A 24 6.23 8.11 -25.76
C ALA A 24 5.55 8.05 -24.40
N ILE A 25 4.77 9.08 -24.09
CA ILE A 25 3.87 9.09 -22.94
C ILE A 25 2.81 8.03 -23.24
N VAL A 26 2.99 6.86 -22.63
CA VAL A 26 1.92 5.86 -22.53
C VAL A 26 0.78 6.51 -21.77
N GLU A 27 -0.33 6.70 -22.46
CA GLU A 27 -1.57 7.25 -21.94
C GLU A 27 -2.11 6.32 -20.85
N ALA A 28 -1.74 6.60 -19.60
CA ALA A 28 -2.26 5.90 -18.44
C ALA A 28 -3.75 6.23 -18.34
N LYS A 29 -4.61 5.21 -18.57
CA LYS A 29 -6.02 5.21 -18.20
C LYS A 29 -6.19 5.88 -16.82
N PRO A 30 -7.26 6.64 -16.58
CA PRO A 30 -7.47 7.29 -15.29
C PRO A 30 -7.49 6.23 -14.18
N VAL A 31 -6.38 6.11 -13.48
CA VAL A 31 -6.18 5.20 -12.35
C VAL A 31 -7.07 5.76 -11.26
N ASN A 32 -8.14 5.04 -10.93
CA ASN A 32 -9.03 5.47 -9.87
C ASN A 32 -8.53 4.75 -8.61
N PRO A 33 -7.66 5.37 -7.80
CA PRO A 33 -6.83 4.66 -6.81
C PRO A 33 -7.67 3.87 -5.80
N VAL A 34 -8.89 4.32 -5.51
CA VAL A 34 -9.84 3.60 -4.64
C VAL A 34 -10.32 2.28 -5.27
N LYS A 35 -10.60 2.26 -6.59
CA LYS A 35 -11.03 1.04 -7.28
C LYS A 35 -9.93 -0.04 -7.26
N ASP A 36 -8.68 0.38 -7.40
CA ASP A 36 -7.54 -0.54 -7.36
C ASP A 36 -7.31 -1.11 -5.95
N LYS A 37 -7.45 -0.28 -4.91
CA LYS A 37 -7.44 -0.74 -3.51
C LYS A 37 -8.56 -1.76 -3.23
N VAL A 38 -9.78 -1.47 -3.66
CA VAL A 38 -10.94 -2.38 -3.51
C VAL A 38 -10.69 -3.70 -4.23
N ARG A 39 -10.13 -3.65 -5.44
CA ARG A 39 -9.77 -4.85 -6.21
C ARG A 39 -8.73 -5.68 -5.47
N ALA A 40 -7.65 -5.08 -4.98
CA ALA A 40 -6.59 -5.79 -4.28
C ALA A 40 -7.08 -6.49 -3.00
N MET A 41 -7.95 -5.83 -2.22
CA MET A 41 -8.57 -6.48 -1.05
C MET A 41 -9.46 -7.66 -1.44
N ARG A 42 -10.18 -7.58 -2.57
CA ARG A 42 -10.98 -8.71 -3.08
C ARG A 42 -10.09 -9.86 -3.56
N GLU A 43 -8.99 -9.55 -4.24
CA GLU A 43 -7.99 -10.54 -4.66
C GLU A 43 -7.35 -11.25 -3.46
N LEU A 44 -7.03 -10.52 -2.39
CA LEU A 44 -6.59 -11.11 -1.12
C LEU A 44 -7.61 -12.11 -0.57
N LEU A 45 -8.88 -11.73 -0.48
CA LEU A 45 -9.93 -12.61 0.08
C LEU A 45 -10.15 -13.89 -0.75
N LEU A 46 -9.76 -13.88 -2.03
CA LEU A 46 -9.87 -15.01 -2.94
C LEU A 46 -8.55 -15.77 -3.11
N SER A 47 -7.47 -15.36 -2.45
CA SER A 47 -6.16 -15.99 -2.61
C SER A 47 -6.03 -17.30 -1.83
N ASP A 48 -5.25 -18.23 -2.36
CA ASP A 48 -4.92 -19.48 -1.67
C ASP A 48 -4.21 -19.20 -0.35
N GLU A 49 -3.29 -18.22 -0.32
CA GLU A 49 -2.59 -17.80 0.89
C GLU A 49 -3.56 -17.42 2.02
N TYR A 50 -4.61 -16.66 1.69
CA TYR A 50 -5.61 -16.26 2.68
C TYR A 50 -6.48 -17.45 3.12
N ALA A 51 -6.88 -18.31 2.17
CA ALA A 51 -7.68 -19.51 2.42
C ALA A 51 -6.95 -20.54 3.30
N GLU A 52 -5.62 -20.66 3.17
CA GLU A 52 -4.79 -21.56 3.97
C GLU A 52 -4.69 -21.15 5.46
N GLN A 53 -5.06 -19.91 5.80
CA GLN A 53 -4.96 -19.41 7.17
C GLN A 53 -6.03 -20.00 8.10
N LYS A 54 -5.61 -20.93 8.95
CA LYS A 54 -6.49 -21.65 9.89
C LYS A 54 -6.95 -20.84 11.10
N LYS A 55 -6.25 -19.75 11.47
CA LYS A 55 -6.54 -18.97 12.68
C LYS A 55 -6.92 -17.54 12.33
N ALA A 56 -7.90 -16.99 13.05
CA ALA A 56 -8.33 -15.59 12.92
C ALA A 56 -7.17 -14.59 13.03
N VAL A 57 -6.22 -14.84 13.94
CA VAL A 57 -5.04 -13.97 14.07
C VAL A 57 -4.20 -13.97 12.80
N ASN A 58 -4.07 -15.08 12.07
CA ASN A 58 -3.26 -15.12 10.86
C ASN A 58 -3.91 -14.32 9.73
N ARG A 59 -5.23 -14.48 9.54
CA ARG A 59 -6.00 -13.69 8.58
C ARG A 59 -5.95 -12.21 8.90
N PHE A 60 -6.10 -11.86 10.18
CA PHE A 60 -5.92 -10.49 10.67
C PHE A 60 -4.55 -9.92 10.29
N MET A 61 -3.45 -10.67 10.49
CA MET A 61 -2.12 -10.20 10.11
C MET A 61 -1.98 -9.97 8.59
N LEU A 62 -2.50 -10.89 7.77
CA LEU A 62 -2.48 -10.72 6.30
C LEU A 62 -3.26 -9.48 5.86
N VAL A 63 -4.46 -9.27 6.40
CA VAL A 63 -5.27 -8.07 6.12
C VAL A 63 -4.49 -6.80 6.46
N LEU A 64 -3.84 -6.73 7.63
CA LEU A 64 -3.05 -5.56 8.02
C LEU A 64 -1.84 -5.33 7.09
N SER A 65 -1.13 -6.40 6.74
CA SER A 65 0.00 -6.34 5.79
C SER A 65 -0.44 -5.79 4.43
N THR A 66 -1.57 -6.26 3.90
CA THR A 66 -2.12 -5.78 2.62
C THR A 66 -2.62 -4.35 2.71
N LEU A 67 -3.34 -3.98 3.77
CA LEU A 67 -3.80 -2.59 3.94
C LEU A 67 -2.62 -1.61 3.97
N TYR A 68 -1.55 -1.94 4.69
CA TYR A 68 -0.35 -1.11 4.71
C TYR A 68 0.32 -1.01 3.33
N SER A 69 0.43 -2.11 2.58
CA SER A 69 1.08 -2.09 1.26
C SER A 69 0.29 -1.29 0.22
N LEU A 70 -1.02 -1.19 0.37
CA LEU A 70 -1.89 -0.39 -0.50
C LEU A 70 -1.75 1.12 -0.29
N ASP A 71 -1.59 1.56 0.96
CA ASP A 71 -1.37 2.97 1.29
C ASP A 71 -0.79 3.12 2.71
N ASN A 72 0.54 3.16 2.80
CA ASN A 72 1.23 3.25 4.09
C ASN A 72 0.91 4.54 4.87
N ARG A 73 0.61 5.65 4.17
CA ARG A 73 0.29 6.94 4.82
C ARG A 73 -1.10 6.90 5.43
N ALA A 74 -2.10 6.48 4.66
CA ALA A 74 -3.46 6.34 5.17
C ALA A 74 -3.54 5.30 6.29
N PHE A 75 -2.75 4.22 6.22
CA PHE A 75 -2.65 3.24 7.29
C PHE A 75 -2.02 3.85 8.57
N ALA A 76 -0.97 4.66 8.42
CA ALA A 76 -0.34 5.35 9.55
C ALA A 76 -1.34 6.26 10.28
N GLU A 77 -2.03 7.14 9.54
CA GLU A 77 -3.06 8.02 10.09
C GLU A 77 -4.18 7.23 10.79
N ALA A 78 -4.63 6.13 10.19
CA ALA A 78 -5.67 5.29 10.75
C ALA A 78 -5.25 4.61 12.07
N THR A 79 -3.98 4.23 12.19
CA THR A 79 -3.46 3.52 13.38
C THR A 79 -3.11 4.44 14.54
N GLU A 80 -2.78 5.71 14.29
CA GLU A 80 -2.50 6.71 15.35
C GLU A 80 -3.70 6.94 16.28
N SER A 81 -4.89 7.01 15.70
CA SER A 81 -6.15 7.23 16.45
C SER A 81 -6.73 5.96 17.07
N LEU A 82 -6.19 4.78 16.74
CA LEU A 82 -6.76 3.50 17.11
C LEU A 82 -6.09 2.92 18.35
N HIS A 83 -6.67 3.18 19.51
CA HIS A 83 -6.20 2.64 20.79
C HIS A 83 -7.36 2.20 21.69
N GLY A 84 -7.04 1.37 22.69
CA GLY A 84 -7.99 1.03 23.75
C GLY A 84 -8.04 2.10 24.83
N ARG A 85 -8.85 1.85 25.86
CA ARG A 85 -8.91 2.72 27.06
C ARG A 85 -7.56 2.86 27.74
N THR A 86 -6.79 1.78 27.83
CA THR A 86 -5.50 1.73 28.54
C THR A 86 -4.38 1.06 27.74
N ARG A 87 -4.69 0.56 26.54
CA ARG A 87 -3.76 -0.24 25.74
C ARG A 87 -3.51 0.46 24.42
N VAL A 88 -2.24 0.57 24.05
CA VAL A 88 -1.81 0.89 22.70
C VAL A 88 -2.01 -0.35 21.83
N TYR A 89 -2.60 -0.20 20.65
CA TYR A 89 -2.87 -1.35 19.76
C TYR A 89 -1.78 -1.55 18.72
N PHE A 90 -1.24 -0.47 18.17
CA PHE A 90 -0.18 -0.45 17.17
C PHE A 90 1.00 0.40 17.64
N ALA A 91 2.22 -0.04 17.34
CA ALA A 91 3.45 0.72 17.62
C ALA A 91 4.56 0.34 16.64
N ALA A 92 5.63 1.13 16.58
CA ALA A 92 6.81 0.83 15.76
C ALA A 92 7.71 -0.26 16.38
N ASP A 93 7.49 -0.62 17.64
CA ASP A 93 8.29 -1.59 18.37
C ASP A 93 7.45 -2.42 19.36
N GLU A 94 7.93 -3.61 19.69
CA GLU A 94 7.27 -4.53 20.62
C GLU A 94 7.18 -3.98 22.05
N HIS A 95 8.23 -3.28 22.50
CA HIS A 95 8.37 -2.83 23.88
C HIS A 95 7.27 -1.83 24.25
N THR A 96 6.94 -0.91 23.35
CA THR A 96 5.85 0.06 23.52
C THR A 96 4.51 -0.64 23.80
N LEU A 97 4.22 -1.76 23.14
CA LEU A 97 2.98 -2.51 23.35
C LEU A 97 2.97 -3.30 24.66
N LEU A 98 4.12 -3.82 25.09
CA LEU A 98 4.26 -4.53 26.38
C LEU A 98 4.18 -3.57 27.56
N LYS A 99 4.79 -2.38 27.46
CA LYS A 99 4.74 -1.35 28.50
C LYS A 99 3.32 -0.88 28.80
N ASN A 100 2.47 -0.83 27.77
CA ASN A 100 1.07 -0.43 27.89
C ASN A 100 0.11 -1.63 28.09
N GLY A 101 0.63 -2.84 28.36
CA GLY A 101 -0.16 -3.99 28.74
C GLY A 101 0.62 -5.30 28.84
N ASN A 102 0.70 -5.87 30.05
CA ASN A 102 1.52 -7.06 30.36
C ASN A 102 1.13 -8.37 29.65
N GLN A 103 -0.04 -8.45 29.02
CA GLN A 103 -0.55 -9.68 28.37
C GLN A 103 -1.13 -9.36 26.98
N THR A 104 -0.52 -8.44 26.24
CA THR A 104 -1.00 -8.02 24.91
C THR A 104 -0.61 -8.98 23.78
N LYS A 105 0.36 -9.88 24.02
CA LYS A 105 0.95 -10.79 23.03
C LYS A 105 1.22 -10.07 21.69
N PRO A 106 2.13 -9.09 21.67
CA PRO A 106 2.45 -8.38 20.44
C PRO A 106 2.92 -9.33 19.33
N LYS A 107 2.66 -8.96 18.08
CA LYS A 107 3.26 -9.58 16.90
C LYS A 107 3.66 -8.52 15.89
N HIS A 108 4.80 -8.70 15.26
CA HIS A 108 5.23 -7.91 14.12
C HIS A 108 4.32 -8.19 12.92
N VAL A 109 3.88 -7.14 12.22
CA VAL A 109 3.07 -7.25 11.01
C VAL A 109 4.00 -7.39 9.79
N PRO A 110 4.00 -8.54 9.08
CA PRO A 110 4.94 -8.79 7.99
C PRO A 110 4.92 -7.71 6.90
N GLY A 111 6.09 -7.30 6.42
CA GLY A 111 6.22 -6.29 5.37
C GLY A 111 5.94 -4.84 5.81
N THR A 112 5.82 -4.58 7.11
CA THR A 112 5.52 -3.26 7.67
C THR A 112 6.48 -2.93 8.83
N PRO A 113 6.60 -1.66 9.25
CA PRO A 113 7.31 -1.28 10.47
C PRO A 113 6.45 -1.42 11.75
N TYR A 114 5.24 -2.00 11.66
CA TYR A 114 4.29 -2.03 12.76
C TYR A 114 4.31 -3.34 13.54
N TRP A 115 4.14 -3.21 14.85
CA TRP A 115 3.72 -4.25 15.77
C TRP A 115 2.26 -4.04 16.13
N VAL A 116 1.53 -5.14 16.36
CA VAL A 116 0.12 -5.11 16.78
C VAL A 116 -0.12 -6.06 17.95
N ILE A 117 -1.03 -5.70 18.87
CA ILE A 117 -1.46 -6.60 19.93
C ILE A 117 -2.33 -7.74 19.38
N THR A 118 -2.14 -8.98 19.87
CA THR A 118 -2.91 -10.13 19.35
C THR A 118 -3.77 -10.84 20.39
N ASN A 119 -3.58 -10.55 21.68
CA ASN A 119 -4.44 -11.04 22.76
C ASN A 119 -5.78 -10.27 22.82
N THR A 120 -6.58 -10.46 21.78
CA THR A 120 -7.90 -9.88 21.57
C THR A 120 -8.84 -10.95 21.02
N ASN A 121 -10.14 -10.85 21.29
CA ASN A 121 -11.13 -11.73 20.65
C ASN A 121 -11.31 -11.35 19.16
N THR A 122 -12.00 -12.21 18.40
CA THR A 122 -12.25 -11.99 16.97
C THR A 122 -13.00 -10.69 16.72
N GLY A 123 -14.07 -10.41 17.48
CA GLY A 123 -14.84 -9.17 17.34
C GLY A 123 -13.97 -7.91 17.44
N ARG A 124 -12.99 -7.88 18.37
CA ARG A 124 -12.07 -6.75 18.47
C ARG A 124 -11.06 -6.68 17.32
N LYS A 125 -10.64 -7.82 16.76
CA LYS A 125 -9.83 -7.82 15.52
C LYS A 125 -10.62 -7.23 14.37
N CYS A 126 -11.88 -7.62 14.22
CA CYS A 126 -12.80 -7.05 13.23
C CYS A 126 -12.96 -5.54 13.45
N SER A 127 -13.22 -5.06 14.67
CA SER A 127 -13.33 -3.61 14.93
C SER A 127 -12.05 -2.83 14.62
N MET A 128 -10.86 -3.41 14.84
CA MET A 128 -9.61 -2.77 14.44
C MET A 128 -9.51 -2.66 12.91
N VAL A 129 -9.82 -3.74 12.19
CA VAL A 129 -9.80 -3.73 10.71
C VAL A 129 -10.85 -2.80 10.15
N GLU A 130 -12.06 -2.82 10.70
CA GLU A 130 -13.16 -1.93 10.33
C GLU A 130 -12.75 -0.46 10.46
N HIS A 131 -12.22 -0.04 11.61
CA HIS A 131 -11.74 1.33 11.82
C HIS A 131 -10.68 1.73 10.79
N ILE A 132 -9.68 0.86 10.57
CA ILE A 132 -8.60 1.13 9.60
C ILE A 132 -9.16 1.27 8.19
N MET A 133 -9.99 0.32 7.76
CA MET A 133 -10.57 0.33 6.42
C MET A 133 -11.53 1.51 6.20
N GLN A 134 -12.31 1.91 7.21
CA GLN A 134 -13.16 3.10 7.15
C GLN A 134 -12.31 4.37 7.01
N SER A 135 -11.25 4.52 7.80
CA SER A 135 -10.31 5.64 7.71
C SER A 135 -9.60 5.69 6.34
N MET A 136 -9.28 4.52 5.78
CA MET A 136 -8.72 4.37 4.43
C MET A 136 -9.76 4.46 3.31
N GLN A 137 -11.01 4.82 3.63
CA GLN A 137 -12.11 5.09 2.70
C GLN A 137 -12.56 3.88 1.87
N PHE A 138 -12.48 2.67 2.43
CA PHE A 138 -13.06 1.49 1.80
C PHE A 138 -14.60 1.48 1.90
N PRO A 139 -15.32 0.92 0.92
CA PRO A 139 -16.77 0.79 0.97
C PRO A 139 -17.22 -0.16 2.10
N ALA A 140 -18.27 0.23 2.84
CA ALA A 140 -18.80 -0.54 3.98
C ALA A 140 -19.10 -2.01 3.65
N GLU A 141 -19.66 -2.29 2.47
CA GLU A 141 -19.95 -3.67 2.01
C GLU A 141 -18.69 -4.55 1.94
N LEU A 142 -17.55 -3.98 1.52
CA LEU A 142 -16.29 -4.73 1.50
C LEU A 142 -15.74 -4.92 2.90
N ILE A 143 -15.88 -3.91 3.77
CA ILE A 143 -15.43 -3.99 5.17
C ILE A 143 -16.15 -5.11 5.91
N GLU A 144 -17.47 -5.21 5.74
CA GLU A 144 -18.29 -6.28 6.31
C GLU A 144 -17.80 -7.66 5.84
N LYS A 145 -17.53 -7.81 4.54
CA LYS A 145 -16.99 -9.05 3.96
C LYS A 145 -15.61 -9.41 4.53
N VAL A 146 -14.69 -8.44 4.61
CA VAL A 146 -13.37 -8.68 5.21
C VAL A 146 -13.53 -9.13 6.66
N CYS A 147 -14.30 -8.39 7.47
CA CYS A 147 -14.52 -8.71 8.88
C CYS A 147 -15.18 -10.07 9.08
N GLY A 148 -16.12 -10.47 8.22
CA GLY A 148 -16.79 -11.77 8.27
C GLY A 148 -15.88 -12.96 7.96
N THR A 149 -14.71 -12.73 7.37
CA THR A 149 -13.71 -13.78 7.10
C THR A 149 -12.61 -13.86 8.15
N ILE A 150 -12.48 -12.88 9.06
CA ILE A 150 -11.47 -12.89 10.14
C ILE A 150 -11.92 -13.85 11.24
#